data_AF-A0AAV0CL93-F1
#
_entry.id   AF-A0AAV0CL93-F1
#
_cell.length_a   1.000
_cell.length_b   1.000
_cell.length_c   1.000
_cell.angle_alpha   90.00
_cell.angle_beta   90.00
_cell.angle_gamma   90.00
#
_symmetry.space_group_name_H-M   'P 1'
#
loop_
_entity.id
_entity.type
_entity.pdbx_description
1 polymer ?
#
loop_
_entity_poly.entity_id
_entity_poly.type
_entity_poly.pdbx_seq_one_letter_code
_entity_poly.pdbx_strand_id
1 'polypeptide(L)'
;MGFHNTAGAARYQAVALVAAGDRGAFYRCKMVGYQDTLYARSNRQFFRDCAIYGTVDFIFGDSAAVFQNCTIRPRKPLPGQFNAITAQGRVDPSSKTGFSFQNCVVSPAENLAGVKTFLGRPWRNHSRVVFTNTYMHSFIDPNGWVPWSPRDRASPDTVYYAEFGNYGGGAATAGRVRWKGLHLGMSSEEVSMFSAESFIDGSSWIIPRTTNVTFNSSSPNS
;
A
#
# COMPACT_ATOMS: atom_id res chain seq x y z
N MET A 1 -16.49 -0.22 11.83
CA MET A 1 -16.72 -1.64 11.44
C MET A 1 -15.37 -2.35 11.35
N GLY A 2 -15.29 -3.67 11.60
CA GLY A 2 -14.04 -4.44 11.49
C GLY A 2 -14.22 -5.75 10.70
N PHE A 3 -13.27 -6.06 9.83
CA PHE A 3 -13.14 -7.32 9.09
C PHE A 3 -11.92 -8.08 9.60
N HIS A 4 -12.11 -9.29 10.11
CA HIS A 4 -11.07 -10.03 10.84
C HIS A 4 -10.97 -11.46 10.31
N ASN A 5 -9.75 -11.91 10.02
CA ASN A 5 -9.46 -13.32 9.82
C ASN A 5 -8.50 -13.80 10.92
N THR A 6 -8.94 -14.79 11.70
CA THR A 6 -8.24 -15.30 12.89
C THR A 6 -7.44 -16.58 12.63
N ALA A 7 -7.29 -17.02 11.37
CA ALA A 7 -6.57 -18.25 11.02
C ALA A 7 -5.13 -18.29 11.58
N GLY A 8 -4.47 -17.12 11.68
CA GLY A 8 -3.12 -16.99 12.22
C GLY A 8 -2.02 -17.17 11.18
N ALA A 9 -0.80 -16.72 11.49
CA ALA A 9 0.33 -16.75 10.56
C ALA A 9 0.70 -18.16 10.07
N ALA A 10 0.49 -19.20 10.90
CA ALA A 10 0.77 -20.60 10.57
C ALA A 10 -0.13 -21.17 9.46
N ARG A 11 -1.19 -20.46 9.07
CA ARG A 11 -2.10 -20.85 7.98
C ARG A 11 -1.78 -20.18 6.65
N TYR A 12 -0.69 -19.42 6.59
CA TYR A 12 -0.28 -18.67 5.40
C TYR A 12 -1.42 -17.76 4.91
N GLN A 13 -1.80 -17.81 3.63
CA GLN A 13 -2.80 -16.92 3.03
C GLN A 13 -4.16 -17.03 3.71
N ALA A 14 -4.64 -15.92 4.29
CA ALA A 14 -5.94 -15.88 4.98
C ALA A 14 -6.56 -14.48 4.91
N VAL A 15 -7.41 -14.26 3.91
CA VAL A 15 -8.00 -12.95 3.62
C VAL A 15 -9.05 -12.55 4.66
N ALA A 16 -8.98 -11.31 5.15
CA ALA A 16 -9.99 -10.71 6.02
C ALA A 16 -11.06 -9.95 5.22
N LEU A 17 -10.66 -9.28 4.13
CA LEU A 17 -11.57 -8.59 3.23
C LEU A 17 -11.14 -8.77 1.77
N VAL A 18 -12.07 -9.25 0.94
CA VAL A 18 -11.96 -9.18 -0.52
C VAL A 18 -12.80 -7.99 -0.99
N ALA A 19 -12.14 -6.96 -1.51
CA ALA A 19 -12.81 -5.84 -2.16
C ALA A 19 -12.66 -6.00 -3.67
N ALA A 20 -13.79 -6.13 -4.37
CA ALA A 20 -13.82 -6.36 -5.82
C ALA A 20 -14.85 -5.51 -6.58
N GLY A 21 -15.77 -4.84 -5.86
CA GLY A 21 -16.76 -3.94 -6.46
C GLY A 21 -16.12 -2.66 -6.99
N ASP A 22 -16.69 -2.09 -8.05
CA ASP A 22 -16.33 -0.74 -8.48
C ASP A 22 -16.93 0.31 -7.54
N ARG A 23 -16.20 1.41 -7.35
CA ARG A 23 -16.61 2.52 -6.48
C ARG A 23 -16.83 2.07 -5.02
N GLY A 24 -16.01 1.14 -4.54
CA GLY A 24 -16.05 0.67 -3.16
C GLY A 24 -15.37 1.68 -2.21
N ALA A 25 -16.11 2.19 -1.22
CA ALA A 25 -15.56 3.07 -0.18
C ALA A 25 -15.60 2.41 1.20
N PHE A 26 -14.49 2.48 1.93
CA PHE A 26 -14.36 1.97 3.29
C PHE A 26 -13.89 3.11 4.20
N TYR A 27 -14.72 3.46 5.18
CA TYR A 27 -14.48 4.58 6.09
C TYR A 27 -14.41 4.13 7.54
N ARG A 28 -13.32 4.47 8.24
CA ARG A 28 -13.09 4.08 9.65
C ARG A 28 -13.28 2.57 9.87
N CYS A 29 -12.79 1.78 8.91
CA CYS A 29 -12.79 0.33 8.97
C CYS A 29 -11.48 -0.19 9.56
N LYS A 30 -11.56 -1.34 10.23
CA LYS A 30 -10.39 -2.13 10.63
C LYS A 30 -10.32 -3.38 9.77
N MET A 31 -9.17 -3.68 9.17
CA MET A 31 -8.91 -4.94 8.48
C MET A 31 -7.77 -5.66 9.20
N VAL A 32 -8.03 -6.84 9.75
CA VAL A 32 -7.08 -7.55 10.62
C VAL A 32 -6.85 -8.97 10.14
N GLY A 33 -5.60 -9.28 9.82
CA GLY A 33 -5.16 -10.64 9.50
C GLY A 33 -3.65 -10.79 9.72
N TYR A 34 -3.08 -11.76 9.02
CA TYR A 34 -1.64 -11.97 8.92
C TYR A 34 -1.23 -11.87 7.45
N GLN A 35 -1.04 -12.99 6.76
CA GLN A 35 -0.72 -12.98 5.33
C GLN A 35 -1.99 -12.78 4.51
N ASP A 36 -1.89 -11.94 3.47
CA ASP A 36 -2.99 -11.64 2.51
C ASP A 36 -4.23 -10.98 3.15
N THR A 37 -4.06 -10.08 4.12
CA THR A 37 -5.19 -9.51 4.91
C THR A 37 -6.25 -8.80 4.05
N LEU A 38 -5.85 -7.86 3.21
CA LEU A 38 -6.73 -7.09 2.34
C LEU A 38 -6.45 -7.43 0.89
N TYR A 39 -7.41 -8.12 0.25
CA TYR A 39 -7.38 -8.35 -1.18
C TYR A 39 -8.15 -7.23 -1.88
N ALA A 40 -7.44 -6.14 -2.22
CA ALA A 40 -7.91 -5.06 -3.07
C ALA A 40 -7.87 -5.55 -4.54
N ARG A 41 -8.83 -6.43 -4.86
CA ARG A 41 -8.76 -7.34 -6.01
C ARG A 41 -8.86 -6.62 -7.35
N SER A 42 -9.84 -5.73 -7.52
CA SER A 42 -10.20 -5.15 -8.82
C SER A 42 -10.99 -3.84 -8.67
N ASN A 43 -11.12 -3.11 -9.78
CA ASN A 43 -11.91 -1.88 -9.90
C ASN A 43 -11.43 -0.72 -9.01
N ARG A 44 -12.23 0.35 -8.89
CA ARG A 44 -11.87 1.54 -8.09
C ARG A 44 -12.27 1.38 -6.64
N GLN A 45 -11.34 1.70 -5.74
CA GLN A 45 -11.54 1.55 -4.30
C GLN A 45 -10.95 2.74 -3.54
N PHE A 46 -11.61 3.14 -2.46
CA PHE A 46 -11.17 4.21 -1.57
C PHE A 46 -11.22 3.75 -0.12
N PHE A 47 -10.07 3.78 0.56
CA PHE A 47 -9.94 3.46 1.97
C PHE A 47 -9.56 4.74 2.71
N ARG A 48 -10.41 5.20 3.63
CA ARG A 48 -10.24 6.46 4.35
C ARG A 48 -10.33 6.26 5.86
N ASP A 49 -9.35 6.78 6.58
CA ASP A 49 -9.25 6.67 8.05
C ASP A 49 -9.31 5.20 8.54
N CYS A 50 -8.84 4.26 7.71
CA CYS A 50 -8.84 2.83 8.02
C CYS A 50 -7.57 2.40 8.76
N ALA A 51 -7.66 1.30 9.49
CA ALA A 51 -6.50 0.65 10.10
C ALA A 51 -6.32 -0.77 9.57
N ILE A 52 -5.19 -1.05 8.93
CA ILE A 52 -4.95 -2.31 8.20
C ILE A 52 -3.74 -3.02 8.82
N TYR A 53 -3.94 -4.26 9.26
CA TYR A 53 -2.94 -5.03 10.01
C TYR A 53 -2.58 -6.32 9.28
N GLY A 54 -1.30 -6.63 9.16
CA GLY A 54 -0.89 -7.92 8.59
C GLY A 54 0.62 -8.10 8.56
N THR A 55 1.08 -9.08 7.77
CA THR A 55 2.47 -9.52 7.75
C THR A 55 3.05 -9.58 6.33
N VAL A 56 2.93 -10.73 5.67
CA VAL A 56 3.33 -10.95 4.28
C VAL A 56 2.19 -10.49 3.36
N ASP A 57 2.52 -9.65 2.37
CA ASP A 57 1.64 -9.25 1.26
C ASP A 57 0.26 -8.76 1.71
N PHE A 58 0.17 -8.07 2.86
CA PHE A 58 -1.12 -7.94 3.53
C PHE A 58 -2.05 -6.89 2.91
N ILE A 59 -1.58 -6.11 1.94
CA ILE A 59 -2.38 -5.32 1.01
C ILE A 59 -1.98 -5.72 -0.41
N PHE A 60 -2.83 -6.51 -1.08
CA PHE A 60 -2.48 -7.10 -2.37
C PHE A 60 -3.65 -7.07 -3.36
N GLY A 61 -3.34 -7.27 -4.64
CA GLY A 61 -4.31 -7.28 -5.73
C GLY A 61 -4.01 -6.28 -6.84
N ASP A 62 -5.00 -6.05 -7.70
CA ASP A 62 -4.88 -5.25 -8.93
C ASP A 62 -6.03 -4.24 -9.07
N SER A 63 -6.54 -3.69 -7.97
CA SER A 63 -7.48 -2.56 -8.01
C SER A 63 -6.75 -1.24 -8.33
N ALA A 64 -7.48 -0.24 -8.81
CA ALA A 64 -7.09 1.16 -8.63
C ALA A 64 -7.55 1.59 -7.22
N ALA A 65 -6.66 1.52 -6.23
CA ALA A 65 -7.00 1.80 -4.84
C ALA A 65 -6.21 2.99 -4.29
N VAL A 66 -6.93 3.88 -3.61
CA VAL A 66 -6.34 4.98 -2.82
C VAL A 66 -6.60 4.74 -1.34
N PHE A 67 -5.52 4.77 -0.56
CA PHE A 67 -5.50 4.69 0.89
C PHE A 67 -5.15 6.08 1.42
N GLN A 68 -6.11 6.76 2.03
CA GLN A 68 -5.92 8.13 2.50
C GLN A 68 -6.09 8.20 4.02
N ASN A 69 -5.12 8.80 4.70
CA ASN A 69 -5.12 8.95 6.16
C ASN A 69 -5.31 7.61 6.92
N CYS A 70 -4.81 6.52 6.34
CA CYS A 70 -4.90 5.20 6.94
C CYS A 70 -3.70 4.94 7.87
N THR A 71 -3.92 4.12 8.89
CA THR A 71 -2.83 3.56 9.70
C THR A 71 -2.50 2.15 9.22
N ILE A 72 -1.30 1.98 8.69
CA ILE A 72 -0.79 0.72 8.16
C ILE A 72 0.06 0.06 9.24
N ARG A 73 -0.32 -1.14 9.67
CA ARG A 73 0.18 -1.77 10.90
C ARG A 73 0.78 -3.16 10.67
N PRO A 74 2.04 -3.25 10.19
CA PRO A 74 2.77 -4.50 10.12
C PRO A 74 2.86 -5.19 11.49
N ARG A 75 2.71 -6.51 11.50
CA ARG A 75 2.68 -7.39 12.68
C ARG A 75 3.89 -8.33 12.69
N LYS A 76 4.08 -9.08 13.78
CA LYS A 76 5.13 -10.09 13.85
C LYS A 76 4.75 -11.32 13.00
N PRO A 77 5.53 -11.68 11.97
CA PRO A 77 5.29 -12.88 11.17
C PRO A 77 5.85 -14.13 11.85
N LEU A 78 5.82 -15.28 11.18
CA LEU A 78 6.52 -16.48 11.65
C LEU A 78 8.05 -16.26 11.65
N PRO A 79 8.80 -16.99 12.49
CA PRO A 79 10.25 -16.99 12.42
C PRO A 79 10.77 -17.26 11.00
N GLY A 80 11.75 -16.47 10.56
CA GLY A 80 12.34 -16.57 9.22
C GLY A 80 11.55 -15.87 8.10
N GLN A 81 10.35 -15.36 8.38
CA GLN A 81 9.61 -14.53 7.44
C GLN A 81 9.96 -13.03 7.60
N PHE A 82 9.57 -12.25 6.61
CA PHE A 82 9.60 -10.79 6.61
C PHE A 82 8.21 -10.25 6.31
N ASN A 83 7.99 -8.96 6.58
CA ASN A 83 6.76 -8.28 6.19
C ASN A 83 6.93 -7.61 4.83
N ALA A 84 5.91 -7.73 3.98
CA ALA A 84 5.76 -6.90 2.79
C ALA A 84 4.39 -6.23 2.89
N ILE A 85 4.38 -4.90 2.99
CA ILE A 85 3.13 -4.15 3.12
C ILE A 85 2.25 -4.34 1.88
N THR A 86 2.86 -4.24 0.70
CA THR A 86 2.15 -4.35 -0.57
C THR A 86 2.64 -5.48 -1.45
N ALA A 87 1.70 -6.13 -2.13
CA ALA A 87 1.96 -7.03 -3.26
C ALA A 87 1.00 -6.70 -4.42
N GLN A 88 1.29 -5.61 -5.11
CA GLN A 88 0.44 -5.13 -6.20
C GLN A 88 0.68 -5.99 -7.45
N GLY A 89 -0.41 -6.42 -8.09
CA GLY A 89 -0.45 -7.42 -9.16
C GLY A 89 -0.83 -6.94 -10.56
N ARG A 90 -0.47 -5.72 -10.97
CA ARG A 90 -0.73 -5.18 -12.31
C ARG A 90 0.08 -5.93 -13.35
N VAL A 91 -0.63 -6.50 -14.31
CA VAL A 91 -0.05 -7.26 -15.44
C VAL A 91 0.03 -6.40 -16.70
N ASP A 92 -1.01 -5.61 -16.99
CA ASP A 92 -1.09 -4.82 -18.22
C ASP A 92 -0.56 -3.39 -17.97
N PRO A 93 0.47 -2.92 -18.71
CA PRO A 93 0.98 -1.54 -18.57
C PRO A 93 -0.05 -0.47 -18.92
N SER A 94 -1.02 -0.77 -19.79
CA SER A 94 -2.10 0.14 -20.18
C SER A 94 -3.18 0.27 -19.10
N SER A 95 -3.25 -0.68 -18.16
CA SER A 95 -4.16 -0.62 -17.03
C SER A 95 -3.82 0.54 -16.10
N LYS A 96 -4.87 1.25 -15.67
CA LYS A 96 -4.79 2.34 -14.69
C LYS A 96 -4.75 1.86 -13.23
N THR A 97 -4.60 0.56 -12.98
CA THR A 97 -4.61 -0.02 -11.62
C THR A 97 -3.32 0.26 -10.83
N GLY A 98 -3.42 0.14 -9.51
CA GLY A 98 -2.32 0.27 -8.56
C GLY A 98 -2.73 0.87 -7.23
N PHE A 99 -1.77 1.00 -6.33
CA PHE A 99 -2.02 1.43 -4.96
C PHE A 99 -1.37 2.79 -4.70
N SER A 100 -2.15 3.72 -4.19
CA SER A 100 -1.71 5.06 -3.80
C SER A 100 -1.97 5.28 -2.32
N PHE A 101 -0.91 5.46 -1.54
CA PHE A 101 -0.95 5.71 -0.10
C PHE A 101 -0.65 7.18 0.15
N GLN A 102 -1.59 7.89 0.76
CA GLN A 102 -1.53 9.34 0.95
C GLN A 102 -1.77 9.71 2.39
N ASN A 103 -0.88 10.51 2.97
CA ASN A 103 -1.01 11.01 4.34
C ASN A 103 -1.21 9.87 5.35
N CYS A 104 -0.65 8.69 5.06
CA CYS A 104 -0.79 7.52 5.91
C CYS A 104 0.24 7.53 7.05
N VAL A 105 0.06 6.62 8.00
CA VAL A 105 1.04 6.33 9.05
C VAL A 105 1.40 4.87 8.99
N VAL A 106 2.67 4.55 8.72
CA VAL A 106 3.22 3.20 8.81
C VAL A 106 3.88 3.03 10.17
N SER A 107 3.18 2.33 11.07
CA SER A 107 3.59 2.13 12.47
C SER A 107 3.46 0.67 12.87
N PRO A 108 4.40 0.10 13.63
CA PRO A 108 4.37 -1.32 13.91
C PRO A 108 3.20 -1.65 14.86
N ALA A 109 2.50 -2.77 14.63
CA ALA A 109 1.40 -3.22 15.50
C ALA A 109 1.87 -3.64 16.90
N GLU A 110 3.11 -4.12 16.96
CA GLU A 110 3.78 -4.74 18.10
C GLU A 110 5.30 -4.63 17.90
N ASN A 111 6.12 -5.18 18.80
CA ASN A 111 7.57 -5.14 18.63
C ASN A 111 8.02 -5.99 17.42
N LEU A 112 8.64 -5.34 16.43
CA LEU A 112 9.17 -5.96 15.21
C LEU A 112 10.70 -6.09 15.22
N ALA A 113 11.34 -6.06 16.40
CA ALA A 113 12.78 -6.27 16.51
C ALA A 113 13.21 -7.56 15.79
N GLY A 114 14.19 -7.44 14.89
CA GLY A 114 14.68 -8.55 14.06
C GLY A 114 13.80 -8.94 12.87
N VAL A 115 12.65 -8.29 12.67
CA VAL A 115 11.75 -8.54 11.52
C VAL A 115 12.03 -7.51 10.44
N LYS A 116 12.50 -7.96 9.27
CA LYS A 116 12.59 -7.09 8.09
C LYS A 116 11.19 -6.72 7.63
N THR A 117 10.96 -5.44 7.37
CA THR A 117 9.68 -4.95 6.83
C THR A 117 9.92 -4.04 5.63
N PHE A 118 9.28 -4.36 4.51
CA PHE A 118 9.38 -3.62 3.25
C PHE A 118 8.03 -2.98 2.89
N LEU A 119 8.09 -1.87 2.17
CA LEU A 119 6.93 -1.18 1.58
C LEU A 119 6.19 -2.08 0.57
N GLY A 120 6.89 -2.99 -0.08
CA GLY A 120 6.27 -4.00 -0.91
C GLY A 120 7.22 -4.82 -1.77
N ARG A 121 6.59 -5.69 -2.57
CA ARG A 121 7.24 -6.50 -3.61
C ARG A 121 6.32 -6.70 -4.82
N PRO A 122 6.87 -6.91 -6.03
CA PRO A 122 6.06 -6.94 -7.25
C PRO A 122 5.45 -8.31 -7.49
N TRP A 123 4.16 -8.47 -7.20
CA TRP A 123 3.47 -9.72 -7.53
C TRP A 123 3.43 -9.97 -9.05
N ARG A 124 3.42 -8.90 -9.84
CA ARG A 124 3.44 -8.94 -11.31
C ARG A 124 4.39 -7.90 -11.89
N ASN A 125 4.78 -8.09 -13.15
CA ASN A 125 5.86 -7.35 -13.80
C ASN A 125 5.60 -5.83 -13.91
N HIS A 126 4.35 -5.39 -13.91
CA HIS A 126 3.99 -3.97 -13.99
C HIS A 126 3.49 -3.42 -12.65
N SER A 127 3.86 -4.06 -11.54
CA SER A 127 3.46 -3.65 -10.19
C SER A 127 3.64 -2.15 -9.98
N ARG A 128 2.62 -1.49 -9.41
CA ARG A 128 2.59 -0.03 -9.24
C ARG A 128 2.07 0.39 -7.88
N VAL A 129 2.93 1.01 -7.09
CA VAL A 129 2.66 1.44 -5.71
C VAL A 129 3.34 2.78 -5.43
N VAL A 130 2.60 3.73 -4.87
CA VAL A 130 3.10 5.07 -4.53
C VAL A 130 2.80 5.39 -3.07
N PHE A 131 3.82 5.86 -2.33
CA PHE A 131 3.67 6.41 -0.98
C PHE A 131 3.97 7.90 -1.00
N THR A 132 2.98 8.72 -0.66
CA THR A 132 3.06 10.18 -0.65
C THR A 132 2.74 10.72 0.74
N ASN A 133 3.55 11.65 1.25
CA ASN A 133 3.35 12.34 2.52
C ASN A 133 3.05 11.41 3.70
N THR A 134 3.63 10.21 3.68
CA THR A 134 3.36 9.16 4.65
C THR A 134 4.42 9.17 5.74
N TYR A 135 3.99 9.14 7.00
CA TYR A 135 4.92 8.97 8.12
C TYR A 135 5.36 7.51 8.19
N MET A 136 6.66 7.26 8.21
CA MET A 136 7.26 5.93 8.32
C MET A 136 8.12 5.85 9.58
N HIS A 137 7.74 5.00 10.54
CA HIS A 137 8.61 4.68 11.67
C HIS A 137 9.91 3.98 11.20
N SER A 138 10.94 4.01 12.04
CA SER A 138 12.31 3.55 11.73
C SER A 138 12.50 2.06 11.46
N PHE A 139 11.46 1.24 11.56
CA PHE A 139 11.56 -0.21 11.36
C PHE A 139 11.49 -0.65 9.89
N ILE A 140 11.20 0.28 8.97
CA ILE A 140 11.24 0.00 7.53
C ILE A 140 12.69 -0.27 7.14
N ASP A 141 12.91 -1.40 6.45
CA ASP A 141 14.23 -1.79 5.97
C ASP A 141 14.77 -0.68 5.05
N PRO A 142 16.06 -0.28 5.16
CA PRO A 142 16.63 0.79 4.34
C PRO A 142 16.46 0.58 2.83
N ASN A 143 16.44 -0.68 2.37
CA ASN A 143 16.17 -1.02 0.98
C ASN A 143 14.79 -0.55 0.51
N GLY A 144 13.83 -0.43 1.44
CA GLY A 144 12.44 -0.02 1.23
C GLY A 144 11.58 -1.07 0.52
N TRP A 145 12.12 -1.68 -0.53
CA TRP A 145 11.42 -2.62 -1.41
C TRP A 145 12.24 -3.91 -1.55
N VAL A 146 11.58 -5.05 -1.82
CA VAL A 146 12.24 -6.36 -1.93
C VAL A 146 11.81 -7.08 -3.22
N PRO A 147 12.70 -7.83 -3.91
CA PRO A 147 12.30 -8.59 -5.09
C PRO A 147 11.18 -9.59 -4.79
N TRP A 148 10.44 -10.01 -5.82
CA TRP A 148 9.33 -10.94 -5.67
C TRP A 148 9.79 -12.28 -5.08
N SER A 149 10.79 -12.88 -5.73
CA SER A 149 11.42 -14.12 -5.29
C SER A 149 12.80 -13.84 -4.69
N PRO A 150 13.21 -14.57 -3.63
CA PRO A 150 14.57 -14.50 -3.09
C PRO A 150 15.67 -14.86 -4.10
N ARG A 151 15.30 -15.53 -5.20
CA ARG A 151 16.23 -15.85 -6.30
C ARG A 151 16.45 -14.69 -7.26
N ASP A 152 15.57 -13.69 -7.25
CA ASP A 152 15.64 -12.55 -8.15
C ASP A 152 16.66 -11.54 -7.61
N ARG A 153 17.54 -11.06 -8.50
CA ARG A 153 18.53 -10.02 -8.13
C ARG A 153 17.90 -8.64 -8.00
N ALA A 154 16.82 -8.39 -8.73
CA ALA A 154 16.11 -7.12 -8.77
C ALA A 154 14.64 -7.34 -9.18
N SER A 155 13.82 -6.31 -8.98
CA SER A 155 12.50 -6.24 -9.57
C SER A 155 12.58 -6.15 -11.10
N PRO A 156 11.53 -6.55 -11.85
CA PRO A 156 11.39 -6.17 -13.25
C PRO A 156 11.53 -4.64 -13.44
N ASP A 157 12.22 -4.22 -14.50
CA ASP A 157 12.42 -2.81 -14.86
C ASP A 157 11.11 -2.05 -15.11
N THR A 158 10.02 -2.78 -15.31
CA THR A 158 8.69 -2.29 -15.70
C THR A 158 7.78 -1.95 -14.51
N VAL A 159 8.23 -2.17 -13.27
CA VAL A 159 7.47 -1.72 -12.10
C VAL A 159 7.49 -0.20 -11.99
N TYR A 160 6.54 0.35 -11.24
CA TYR A 160 6.50 1.77 -10.90
C TYR A 160 6.30 1.89 -9.39
N TYR A 161 7.39 1.97 -8.65
CA TYR A 161 7.39 2.23 -7.22
C TYR A 161 7.86 3.64 -6.97
N ALA A 162 7.20 4.34 -6.06
CA ALA A 162 7.57 5.71 -5.80
C ALA A 162 7.32 6.16 -4.37
N GLU A 163 8.16 7.09 -3.93
CA GLU A 163 8.11 7.73 -2.62
C GLU A 163 8.26 9.25 -2.79
N PHE A 164 7.34 10.03 -2.24
CA PHE A 164 7.38 11.49 -2.33
C PHE A 164 6.94 12.14 -1.02
N GLY A 165 7.74 13.05 -0.48
CA GLY A 165 7.39 13.81 0.74
C GLY A 165 7.19 12.94 1.99
N ASN A 166 7.60 11.68 1.99
CA ASN A 166 7.53 10.81 3.17
C ASN A 166 8.50 11.30 4.25
N TYR A 167 8.15 11.09 5.51
CA TYR A 167 8.90 11.60 6.65
C TYR A 167 8.91 10.61 7.82
N GLY A 168 9.77 10.85 8.81
CA GLY A 168 10.01 9.91 9.91
C GLY A 168 11.23 9.02 9.69
N GLY A 169 11.60 8.23 10.71
CA GLY A 169 12.87 7.49 10.74
C GLY A 169 13.03 6.41 9.66
N GLY A 170 11.93 5.92 9.06
CA GLY A 170 11.95 4.92 7.98
C GLY A 170 11.89 5.53 6.57
N ALA A 171 11.72 6.85 6.46
CA ALA A 171 11.50 7.53 5.19
C ALA A 171 12.79 7.89 4.43
N ALA A 172 13.97 7.71 5.04
CA ALA A 172 15.24 8.02 4.39
C ALA A 172 15.43 7.17 3.12
N THR A 173 15.67 7.84 1.99
CA THR A 173 15.72 7.19 0.68
C THR A 173 17.13 6.83 0.20
N ALA A 174 18.18 7.33 0.86
CA ALA A 174 19.58 7.13 0.45
C ALA A 174 20.01 5.65 0.40
N GLY A 175 19.37 4.79 1.20
CA GLY A 175 19.63 3.35 1.26
C GLY A 175 18.70 2.49 0.40
N ARG A 176 17.78 3.09 -0.38
CA ARG A 176 16.81 2.35 -1.17
C ARG A 176 17.48 1.53 -2.27
N VAL A 177 16.79 0.46 -2.69
CA VAL A 177 17.19 -0.33 -3.87
C VAL A 177 17.36 0.55 -5.10
N ARG A 178 18.30 0.19 -5.99
CA ARG A 178 18.58 0.94 -7.23
C ARG A 178 17.87 0.33 -8.43
N TRP A 179 16.55 0.15 -8.34
CA TRP A 179 15.76 -0.39 -9.45
C TRP A 179 15.39 0.71 -10.44
N LYS A 180 15.37 0.38 -11.73
CA LYS A 180 14.96 1.31 -12.79
C LYS A 180 13.53 1.83 -12.59
N GLY A 181 12.65 0.98 -12.07
CA GLY A 181 11.25 1.31 -11.76
C GLY A 181 11.02 1.96 -10.40
N LEU A 182 12.08 2.36 -9.66
CA LEU A 182 11.93 3.11 -8.41
C LEU A 182 12.15 4.61 -8.66
N HIS A 183 11.14 5.41 -8.34
CA HIS A 183 11.08 6.85 -8.57
C HIS A 183 11.11 7.60 -7.23
N LEU A 184 12.21 8.29 -6.93
CA LEU A 184 12.44 9.03 -5.68
C LEU A 184 12.50 10.55 -5.87
N GLY A 185 12.47 11.01 -7.12
CA GLY A 185 12.55 12.42 -7.51
C GLY A 185 11.34 12.86 -8.32
N MET A 186 10.15 12.40 -7.95
CA MET A 186 8.91 12.78 -8.64
C MET A 186 8.64 14.28 -8.51
N SER A 187 7.97 14.86 -9.50
CA SER A 187 7.41 16.22 -9.41
C SER A 187 6.04 16.22 -8.72
N SER A 188 5.58 17.39 -8.27
CA SER A 188 4.23 17.54 -7.68
C SER A 188 3.12 17.21 -8.69
N GLU A 189 3.37 17.41 -9.99
CA GLU A 189 2.46 17.08 -11.08
C GLU A 189 2.35 15.56 -11.24
N GLU A 190 3.49 14.85 -11.24
CA GLU A 190 3.51 13.38 -11.29
C GLU A 190 2.80 12.75 -10.08
N VAL A 191 2.99 13.34 -8.90
CA VAL A 191 2.30 12.91 -7.67
C VAL A 191 0.78 13.14 -7.78
N SER A 192 0.35 14.24 -8.40
CA SER A 192 -1.09 14.56 -8.52
C SER A 192 -1.86 13.53 -9.35
N MET A 193 -1.19 12.84 -10.29
CA MET A 193 -1.77 11.74 -11.07
C MET A 193 -2.20 10.54 -10.21
N PHE A 194 -1.65 10.42 -8.99
CA PHE A 194 -2.00 9.38 -8.02
C PHE A 194 -2.99 9.87 -6.96
N SER A 195 -3.48 11.11 -7.04
CA SER A 195 -4.52 11.67 -6.16
C SER A 195 -5.83 10.89 -6.23
N ALA A 196 -6.69 10.97 -5.21
CA ALA A 196 -8.02 10.37 -5.28
C ALA A 196 -8.85 10.92 -6.45
N GLU A 197 -8.66 12.19 -6.81
CA GLU A 197 -9.34 12.79 -7.95
C GLU A 197 -8.87 12.17 -9.27
N SER A 198 -7.57 12.23 -9.56
CA SER A 198 -7.05 11.80 -10.86
C SER A 198 -6.99 10.28 -11.03
N PHE A 199 -6.73 9.54 -9.94
CA PHE A 199 -6.43 8.10 -10.01
C PHE A 199 -7.68 7.23 -10.02
N ILE A 200 -8.71 7.64 -9.28
CA ILE A 200 -9.96 6.86 -9.12
C ILE A 200 -11.21 7.68 -9.47
N ASP A 201 -11.07 8.86 -10.06
CA ASP A 201 -12.21 9.71 -10.42
C ASP A 201 -13.11 10.00 -9.20
N GLY A 202 -12.47 10.35 -8.08
CA GLY A 202 -13.08 10.37 -6.75
C GLY A 202 -14.34 11.23 -6.66
N SER A 203 -14.33 12.43 -7.25
CA SER A 203 -15.47 13.36 -7.21
C SER A 203 -16.75 12.81 -7.86
N SER A 204 -16.64 11.86 -8.79
CA SER A 204 -17.80 11.30 -9.50
C SER A 204 -18.61 10.31 -8.67
N TRP A 205 -18.08 9.81 -7.55
CA TRP A 205 -18.74 8.78 -6.74
C TRP A 205 -18.52 8.87 -5.23
N ILE A 206 -17.49 9.57 -4.76
CA ILE A 206 -17.28 9.87 -3.33
C ILE A 206 -17.93 11.22 -3.04
N ILE A 207 -19.26 11.25 -3.05
CA ILE A 207 -20.04 12.48 -2.83
C ILE A 207 -20.30 12.61 -1.32
N PRO A 208 -19.78 13.64 -0.63
CA PRO A 208 -19.88 13.72 0.84
C PRO A 208 -21.32 13.71 1.36
N ARG A 209 -22.26 14.31 0.60
CA ARG A 209 -23.69 14.35 0.96
C ARG A 209 -24.38 12.99 0.90
N THR A 210 -23.87 12.04 0.13
CA THR A 210 -24.48 10.70 -0.01
C THR A 210 -23.66 9.60 0.67
N THR A 211 -22.34 9.76 0.73
CA THR A 211 -21.43 8.78 1.31
C THR A 211 -21.05 9.07 2.76
N ASN A 212 -21.25 10.31 3.24
CA ASN A 212 -20.68 10.82 4.50
C ASN A 212 -19.15 10.65 4.59
N VAL A 213 -18.46 10.50 3.45
CA VAL A 213 -17.00 10.41 3.34
C VAL A 213 -16.49 11.63 2.58
N THR A 214 -15.46 12.28 3.12
CA THR A 214 -14.67 13.30 2.42
C THR A 214 -13.34 12.71 1.97
N PHE A 215 -12.83 13.20 0.84
CA PHE A 215 -11.46 12.91 0.40
C PHE A 215 -10.74 14.24 0.14
N ASN A 216 -9.43 14.26 0.39
CA ASN A 216 -8.62 15.40 0.00
C ASN A 216 -8.32 15.29 -1.50
N SER A 217 -8.79 16.26 -2.29
CA SER A 217 -8.78 16.23 -3.75
C SER A 217 -7.45 16.69 -4.37
N SER A 218 -6.60 17.36 -3.58
CA SER A 218 -5.45 18.10 -4.09
C SER A 218 -4.08 17.51 -3.71
N SER A 219 -3.12 17.81 -4.60
CA SER A 219 -1.68 17.57 -4.46
C SER A 219 -1.11 18.28 -3.20
N PRO A 220 0.11 17.93 -2.71
CA PRO A 220 0.67 18.37 -1.42
C PRO A 220 0.76 19.87 -1.10
N ASN A 221 0.31 20.77 -1.98
CA ASN A 221 0.48 22.21 -1.90
C ASN A 221 -0.84 23.02 -1.94
N SER A 222 -1.98 22.43 -1.60
CA SER A 222 -3.24 23.18 -1.39
C SER A 222 -3.46 23.52 0.08
#